data_AF-A0A4U5UCE5-F1
#
_entry.id   AF-A0A4U5UCE5-F1
#
_cell.length_a   1.000
_cell.length_b   1.000
_cell.length_c   1.000
_cell.angle_alpha   90.00
_cell.angle_beta   90.00
_cell.angle_gamma   90.00
#
_symmetry.space_group_name_H-M   'P 1'
#
loop_
_entity.id
_entity.type
_entity.pdbx_description
1 polymer ?
#
loop_
_entity_poly.entity_id
_entity_poly.type
_entity_poly.pdbx_seq_one_letter_code
_entity_poly.pdbx_strand_id
1 'polypeptide(L)'
;MGGNGSTTRKVSFGLDEDEKVTVIEGVKVDMIYERQQALVQEQLAQLAQRERESATATGLDELNPALIIEKAKAHEEQEKAKILARQLENREKELASISSFYKEQLEILERRNLDNYKQTAEQYNQAATEAEAHIRPRQTASLCTELQAKVLQCYRENPQQTLHCSSLAKQYMACVQQAKALTALLM
;
A
#
# COMPACT_ATOMS: atom_id res chain seq x y z
N MET A 1 -28.56 8.06 78.32
CA MET A 1 -29.29 7.19 77.39
C MET A 1 -28.24 6.32 76.69
N GLY A 2 -27.88 5.15 77.21
CA GLY A 2 -28.52 3.85 76.89
C GLY A 2 -27.96 3.31 75.57
N GLY A 3 -27.40 2.12 75.41
CA GLY A 3 -27.15 0.99 76.29
C GLY A 3 -26.36 -0.10 75.53
N ASN A 4 -26.00 -1.17 76.25
CA ASN A 4 -25.69 -2.52 75.79
C ASN A 4 -24.65 -2.74 74.66
N GLY A 5 -23.41 -2.96 75.06
CA GLY A 5 -22.46 -3.81 74.34
C GLY A 5 -22.10 -5.02 75.20
N SER A 6 -23.02 -5.98 75.36
CA SER A 6 -22.69 -7.26 76.01
C SER A 6 -21.92 -8.11 75.01
N THR A 7 -20.59 -8.03 75.06
CA THR A 7 -19.70 -8.93 74.31
C THR A 7 -19.78 -10.28 74.98
N THR A 8 -20.48 -11.21 74.34
CA THR A 8 -20.62 -12.60 74.77
C THR A 8 -19.23 -13.24 74.92
N ARG A 9 -18.81 -13.54 76.15
CA ARG A 9 -17.60 -14.31 76.42
C ARG A 9 -17.82 -15.73 75.92
N LYS A 10 -17.15 -16.12 74.84
CA LYS A 10 -17.10 -17.51 74.38
C LYS A 10 -16.22 -18.29 75.36
N VAL A 11 -16.85 -19.13 76.17
CA VAL A 11 -16.19 -20.11 77.04
C VAL A 11 -16.26 -21.46 76.34
N SER A 12 -15.12 -22.10 76.18
CA SER A 12 -15.00 -23.48 75.73
C SER A 12 -14.81 -24.39 76.94
N PHE A 13 -15.65 -25.41 77.05
CA PHE A 13 -15.61 -26.39 78.16
C PHE A 13 -14.87 -27.64 77.68
N GLY A 14 -13.80 -28.01 78.38
CA GLY A 14 -13.20 -29.34 78.30
C GLY A 14 -13.73 -30.20 79.45
N LEU A 15 -14.01 -31.48 79.19
CA LEU A 15 -14.37 -32.45 80.22
C LEU A 15 -13.15 -33.37 80.46
N ASP A 16 -12.63 -33.36 81.68
CA ASP A 16 -11.70 -34.38 82.18
C ASP A 16 -12.49 -35.55 82.80
N GLU A 17 -11.84 -36.71 82.97
CA GLU A 17 -12.47 -38.00 83.33
C GLU A 17 -13.22 -38.04 84.69
N ASP A 18 -13.17 -36.96 85.48
CA ASP A 18 -13.81 -36.82 86.80
C ASP A 18 -15.01 -35.84 86.83
N GLU A 19 -15.71 -35.61 85.71
CA GLU A 19 -16.96 -34.82 85.62
C GLU A 19 -16.91 -33.39 86.25
N LYS A 20 -15.73 -32.80 86.37
CA LYS A 20 -15.54 -31.47 86.99
C LYS A 20 -15.20 -30.41 85.96
N VAL A 21 -16.03 -29.36 85.86
CA VAL A 21 -15.81 -28.23 84.95
C VAL A 21 -14.63 -27.37 85.43
N THR A 22 -13.56 -27.28 84.64
CA THR A 22 -12.43 -26.36 84.85
C THR A 22 -12.48 -25.22 83.83
N VAL A 23 -12.23 -23.98 84.29
CA VAL A 23 -12.16 -22.80 83.40
C VAL A 23 -10.73 -22.68 82.90
N ILE A 24 -10.51 -22.97 81.63
CA ILE A 24 -9.20 -22.79 80.99
C ILE A 24 -9.03 -21.31 80.66
N GLU A 25 -8.07 -20.64 81.31
CA GLU A 25 -7.70 -19.27 80.99
C GLU A 25 -7.11 -19.24 79.57
N GLY A 26 -7.83 -18.62 78.63
CA GLY A 26 -7.45 -18.58 77.22
C GLY A 26 -6.18 -17.76 77.03
N VAL A 27 -5.04 -18.44 76.91
CA VAL A 27 -3.82 -17.83 76.36
C VAL A 27 -4.18 -17.34 74.95
N LYS A 28 -4.07 -16.02 74.70
CA LYS A 28 -4.36 -15.42 73.38
C LYS A 28 -3.41 -16.02 72.34
N VAL A 29 -3.87 -17.07 71.67
CA VAL A 29 -3.14 -17.79 70.61
C VAL A 29 -2.68 -16.83 69.51
N ASP A 30 -3.47 -15.79 69.22
CA ASP A 30 -3.12 -14.75 68.24
C ASP A 30 -1.80 -14.03 68.57
N MET A 31 -1.58 -13.62 69.83
CA MET A 31 -0.33 -12.95 70.23
C MET A 31 0.88 -13.89 70.16
N ILE A 32 0.68 -15.19 70.42
CA ILE A 32 1.75 -16.18 70.31
C ILE A 32 2.08 -16.44 68.84
N TYR A 33 1.06 -16.54 68.00
CA TYR A 33 1.21 -16.76 66.56
C TYR A 33 1.88 -15.56 65.88
N GLU A 34 1.47 -14.33 66.21
CA GLU A 34 2.13 -13.11 65.75
C GLU A 34 3.60 -13.04 66.18
N ARG A 35 3.90 -13.40 67.42
CA ARG A 35 5.29 -13.45 67.93
C ARG A 35 6.11 -14.53 67.23
N GLN A 36 5.53 -15.70 66.96
CA GLN A 36 6.19 -16.76 66.18
C GLN A 36 6.42 -16.34 64.73
N GLN A 37 5.45 -15.68 64.09
CA GLN A 37 5.63 -15.13 62.75
C GLN A 37 6.74 -14.08 62.69
N ALA A 38 6.82 -13.20 63.68
CA ALA A 38 7.90 -12.21 63.77
C ALA A 38 9.28 -12.88 63.91
N LEU A 39 9.39 -13.91 64.75
CA LEU A 39 10.64 -14.67 64.92
C LEU A 39 11.03 -15.42 63.64
N VAL A 40 10.06 -16.02 62.94
CA VAL A 40 10.32 -16.71 61.67
C VAL A 40 10.73 -15.71 60.59
N GLN A 41 10.08 -14.55 60.50
CA GLN A 41 10.47 -13.48 59.57
C GLN A 41 11.87 -12.95 59.87
N GLU A 42 12.21 -12.78 61.14
CA GLU A 42 13.54 -12.35 61.56
C GLU A 42 14.61 -13.41 61.24
N GLN A 43 14.33 -14.69 61.50
CA GLN A 43 15.23 -15.79 61.14
C GLN A 43 15.41 -15.90 59.62
N LEU A 44 14.34 -15.71 58.83
CA LEU A 44 14.42 -15.65 57.37
C LEU A 44 15.24 -14.45 56.89
N ALA A 45 15.09 -13.28 57.53
CA ALA A 45 15.88 -12.10 57.20
C ALA A 45 17.37 -12.31 57.53
N GLN A 46 17.68 -12.92 58.67
CA GLN A 46 19.05 -13.27 59.05
C GLN A 46 19.67 -14.33 58.12
N LEU A 47 18.89 -15.33 57.70
CA LEU A 47 19.32 -16.33 56.72
C LEU A 47 19.56 -15.70 55.34
N ALA A 48 18.64 -14.86 54.86
CA ALA A 48 18.79 -14.15 53.59
C ALA A 48 20.00 -13.19 53.60
N GLN A 49 20.27 -12.58 54.75
CA GLN A 49 21.44 -11.74 54.93
C GLN A 49 22.73 -12.56 54.98
N ARG A 50 22.74 -13.70 55.68
CA ARG A 50 23.86 -14.66 55.61
C ARG A 50 24.07 -15.23 54.22
N GLU A 51 23.01 -15.48 53.44
CA GLU A 51 23.13 -15.92 52.05
C GLU A 51 23.77 -14.84 51.18
N ARG A 52 23.35 -13.58 51.32
CA ARG A 52 23.98 -12.43 50.63
C ARG A 52 25.44 -12.25 51.06
N GLU A 53 25.71 -12.27 52.35
CA GLU A 53 27.05 -12.13 52.91
C GLU A 53 27.94 -13.31 52.52
N SER A 54 27.39 -14.52 52.47
CA SER A 54 28.08 -15.72 51.98
C SER A 54 28.33 -15.63 50.47
N ALA A 55 27.39 -15.11 49.68
CA ALA A 55 27.58 -14.88 48.25
C ALA A 55 28.67 -13.83 47.98
N THR A 56 28.76 -12.81 48.84
CA THR A 56 29.86 -11.83 48.80
C THR A 56 31.17 -12.41 49.34
N ALA A 57 31.15 -13.31 50.33
CA ALA A 57 32.33 -13.91 50.94
C ALA A 57 32.90 -15.11 50.14
N THR A 58 32.06 -15.81 49.38
CA THR A 58 32.48 -16.83 48.39
C THR A 58 32.95 -16.20 47.08
N GLY A 59 33.07 -14.88 47.00
CA GLY A 59 33.57 -14.19 45.81
C GLY A 59 32.75 -14.49 44.56
N LEU A 60 31.42 -14.69 44.67
CA LEU A 60 30.60 -14.86 43.47
C LEU A 60 30.40 -13.55 42.69
N ASP A 61 30.77 -12.42 43.30
CA ASP A 61 30.96 -11.13 42.61
C ASP A 61 32.38 -11.01 42.01
N GLU A 62 33.26 -11.96 42.32
CA GLU A 62 34.62 -12.10 41.78
C GLU A 62 34.69 -13.36 40.88
N LEU A 63 34.02 -13.22 39.73
CA LEU A 63 34.44 -13.86 38.47
C LEU A 63 34.26 -15.38 38.37
N ASN A 64 33.08 -15.83 37.93
CA ASN A 64 33.10 -16.98 37.01
C ASN A 64 33.88 -16.51 35.76
N PRO A 65 35.09 -17.03 35.48
CA PRO A 65 35.94 -16.50 34.40
C PRO A 65 35.23 -16.57 33.04
N ALA A 66 34.32 -17.54 32.88
CA ALA A 66 33.46 -17.65 31.71
C ALA A 66 32.57 -16.42 31.50
N LEU A 67 31.99 -15.84 32.57
CA LEU A 67 31.06 -14.70 32.46
C LEU A 67 31.76 -13.41 31.99
N ILE A 68 32.99 -13.15 32.44
CA ILE A 68 33.76 -11.98 31.98
C ILE A 68 34.10 -12.11 30.51
N ILE A 69 34.59 -13.29 30.11
CA ILE A 69 34.98 -13.57 28.73
C ILE A 69 33.77 -13.40 27.82
N GLU A 70 32.62 -13.93 28.20
CA GLU A 70 31.36 -13.77 27.45
C GLU A 70 30.92 -12.31 27.39
N LYS A 71 31.01 -11.55 28.48
CA LYS A 71 30.68 -10.11 28.47
C LYS A 71 31.64 -9.30 27.59
N ALA A 72 32.93 -9.64 27.58
CA ALA A 72 33.92 -8.99 26.73
C ALA A 72 33.67 -9.30 25.24
N LYS A 73 33.37 -10.56 24.90
CA LYS A 73 32.97 -10.95 23.53
C LYS A 73 31.69 -10.25 23.09
N ALA A 74 30.67 -10.21 23.96
CA ALA A 74 29.40 -9.54 23.66
C ALA A 74 29.62 -8.03 23.41
N HIS A 75 30.49 -7.38 24.17
CA HIS A 75 30.85 -5.98 23.94
C HIS A 75 31.61 -5.79 22.62
N GLU A 76 32.57 -6.67 22.31
CA GLU A 76 33.29 -6.64 21.04
C GLU A 76 32.36 -6.83 19.83
N GLU A 77 31.43 -7.79 19.91
CA GLU A 77 30.40 -8.01 18.90
C GLU A 77 29.45 -6.82 18.79
N GLN A 78 29.08 -6.20 19.90
CA GLN A 78 28.23 -5.01 19.92
C GLN A 78 28.92 -3.81 19.22
N GLU A 79 30.21 -3.59 19.47
CA GLU A 79 30.96 -2.53 18.80
C GLU A 79 31.13 -2.81 17.30
N LYS A 80 31.40 -4.08 16.92
CA LYS A 80 31.41 -4.50 15.50
C LYS A 80 30.05 -4.26 14.84
N ALA A 81 28.95 -4.60 15.52
CA ALA A 81 27.60 -4.38 15.02
C ALA A 81 27.30 -2.89 14.83
N LYS A 82 27.73 -2.01 15.75
CA LYS A 82 27.59 -0.54 15.60
C LYS A 82 28.33 -0.01 14.38
N ILE A 83 29.56 -0.48 14.15
CA ILE A 83 30.35 -0.06 12.97
C ILE A 83 29.66 -0.49 11.68
N LEU A 84 29.21 -1.74 11.61
CA LEU A 84 28.47 -2.26 10.45
C LEU A 84 27.15 -1.52 10.22
N ALA A 85 26.39 -1.24 11.27
CA ALA A 85 25.16 -0.46 11.18
C ALA A 85 25.40 0.93 10.57
N ARG A 86 26.48 1.60 10.98
CA ARG A 86 26.86 2.90 10.42
C ARG A 86 27.31 2.80 8.96
N GLN A 87 28.02 1.73 8.59
CA GLN A 87 28.39 1.48 7.20
C GLN A 87 27.17 1.25 6.32
N LEU A 88 26.19 0.47 6.80
CA LEU A 88 24.93 0.23 6.11
C LEU A 88 24.15 1.53 5.92
N GLU A 89 23.99 2.34 6.96
CA GLU A 89 23.30 3.62 6.87
C GLU A 89 23.94 4.55 5.82
N ASN A 90 25.28 4.59 5.78
CA ASN A 90 26.00 5.40 4.78
C ASN A 90 25.76 4.86 3.36
N ARG A 91 25.76 3.54 3.17
CA ARG A 91 25.49 2.93 1.86
C ARG A 91 24.04 3.12 1.43
N GLU A 92 23.10 3.05 2.35
CA GLU A 92 21.68 3.34 2.07
C GLU A 92 21.48 4.79 1.63
N LYS A 93 22.17 5.75 2.28
CA LYS A 93 22.14 7.16 1.85
C LYS A 93 22.74 7.37 0.46
N GLU A 94 23.84 6.70 0.16
CA GLU A 94 24.48 6.75 -1.16
C GLU A 94 23.55 6.18 -2.24
N LEU A 95 22.96 5.00 -1.99
CA LEU A 95 21.98 4.38 -2.89
C LEU A 95 20.73 5.24 -3.07
N ALA A 96 20.22 5.85 -2.01
CA ALA A 96 19.06 6.75 -2.08
C ALA A 96 19.38 7.99 -2.92
N SER A 97 20.57 8.59 -2.74
CA SER A 97 21.02 9.72 -3.54
C SER A 97 21.09 9.37 -5.02
N ILE A 98 21.78 8.27 -5.36
CA ILE A 98 21.92 7.79 -6.75
C ILE A 98 20.55 7.46 -7.36
N SER A 99 19.70 6.77 -6.60
CA SER A 99 18.35 6.41 -7.04
C SER A 99 17.49 7.65 -7.32
N SER A 100 17.58 8.68 -6.48
CA SER A 100 16.82 9.93 -6.67
C SER A 100 17.29 10.68 -7.92
N PHE A 101 18.61 10.74 -8.16
CA PHE A 101 19.18 11.36 -9.35
C PHE A 101 18.70 10.69 -10.63
N TYR A 102 18.80 9.37 -10.73
CA TYR A 102 18.36 8.66 -11.93
C TYR A 102 16.86 8.73 -12.15
N LYS A 103 16.08 8.73 -11.06
CA LYS A 103 14.63 8.92 -11.16
C LYS A 103 14.29 10.29 -11.76
N GLU A 104 14.93 11.35 -11.28
CA GLU A 104 14.74 12.71 -11.83
C GLU A 104 15.17 12.80 -13.30
N GLN A 105 16.30 12.20 -13.67
CA GLN A 105 16.75 12.16 -15.07
C GLN A 105 15.76 11.43 -15.98
N LEU A 106 15.19 10.33 -15.52
CA LEU A 106 14.15 9.60 -16.25
C LEU A 106 12.89 10.44 -16.43
N GLU A 107 12.41 11.11 -15.37
CA GLU A 107 11.24 12.00 -15.45
C GLU A 107 11.47 13.15 -16.45
N ILE A 108 12.67 13.73 -16.49
CA ILE A 108 13.03 14.76 -17.47
C ILE A 108 13.04 14.18 -18.90
N LEU A 109 13.62 13.00 -19.08
CA LEU A 109 13.69 12.33 -20.38
C LEU A 109 12.30 11.98 -20.90
N GLU A 110 11.46 11.39 -20.06
CA GLU A 110 10.07 11.04 -20.37
C GLU A 110 9.25 12.28 -20.74
N ARG A 111 9.40 13.37 -19.98
CA ARG A 111 8.74 14.64 -20.28
C ARG A 111 9.17 15.18 -21.65
N ARG A 112 10.48 15.27 -21.91
CA ARG A 112 10.99 15.74 -23.21
C ARG A 112 10.56 14.85 -24.37
N ASN A 113 10.54 13.54 -24.17
CA ASN A 113 10.10 12.59 -25.19
C ASN A 113 8.61 12.81 -25.54
N LEU A 114 7.77 12.98 -24.53
CA LEU A 114 6.35 13.25 -24.68
C LEU A 114 6.09 14.60 -25.37
N ASP A 115 6.82 15.64 -24.99
CA ASP A 115 6.72 16.95 -25.64
C ASP A 115 7.15 16.90 -27.11
N ASN A 116 8.25 16.21 -27.42
CA ASN A 116 8.69 15.99 -28.80
C ASN A 116 7.65 15.22 -29.62
N TYR A 117 7.03 14.20 -29.05
CA TYR A 117 5.98 13.43 -29.74
C TYR A 117 4.77 14.31 -30.06
N LYS A 118 4.32 15.12 -29.10
CA LYS A 118 3.22 16.07 -29.30
C LYS A 118 3.53 17.08 -30.40
N GLN A 119 4.69 17.73 -30.33
CA GLN A 119 5.11 18.69 -31.35
C GLN A 119 5.20 18.05 -32.74
N THR A 120 5.74 16.84 -32.83
CA THR A 120 5.84 16.11 -34.10
C THR A 120 4.46 15.76 -34.65
N ALA A 121 3.53 15.32 -33.79
CA ALA A 121 2.16 15.04 -34.18
C ALA A 121 1.42 16.30 -34.66
N GLU A 122 1.60 17.43 -33.96
CA GLU A 122 1.04 18.72 -34.34
C GLU A 122 1.59 19.18 -35.70
N GLN A 123 2.91 19.14 -35.90
CA GLN A 123 3.55 19.50 -37.16
C GLN A 123 3.09 18.62 -38.32
N TYR A 124 2.98 17.31 -38.09
CA TYR A 124 2.47 16.39 -39.09
C TYR A 124 1.03 16.72 -39.48
N ASN A 125 0.15 16.92 -38.50
CA ASN A 125 -1.26 17.25 -38.77
C ASN A 125 -1.40 18.60 -39.47
N GLN A 126 -0.57 19.58 -39.10
CA GLN A 126 -0.54 20.88 -39.77
C GLN A 126 -0.10 20.73 -41.22
N ALA A 127 0.99 19.99 -41.48
CA ALA A 127 1.46 19.72 -42.84
C ALA A 127 0.44 18.92 -43.66
N ALA A 128 -0.27 17.97 -43.06
CA ALA A 128 -1.35 17.23 -43.71
C ALA A 128 -2.51 18.16 -44.09
N THR A 129 -2.94 19.03 -43.18
CA THR A 129 -4.01 20.02 -43.43
C THR A 129 -3.60 21.01 -44.54
N GLU A 130 -2.35 21.47 -44.51
CA GLU A 130 -1.81 22.35 -45.55
C GLU A 130 -1.77 21.62 -46.91
N ALA A 131 -1.31 20.38 -46.94
CA ALA A 131 -1.31 19.57 -48.16
C ALA A 131 -2.75 19.36 -48.68
N GLU A 132 -3.70 19.03 -47.81
CA GLU A 132 -5.12 18.88 -48.17
C GLU A 132 -5.70 20.16 -48.76
N ALA A 133 -5.35 21.34 -48.21
CA ALA A 133 -5.79 22.62 -48.76
C ALA A 133 -5.28 22.88 -50.19
N HIS A 134 -4.09 22.39 -50.52
CA HIS A 134 -3.49 22.53 -51.85
C HIS A 134 -3.92 21.42 -52.83
N ILE A 135 -4.39 20.29 -52.32
CA ILE A 135 -4.97 19.22 -53.14
C ILE A 135 -6.40 19.64 -53.52
N ARG A 136 -6.59 20.04 -54.78
CA ARG A 136 -7.95 20.27 -55.30
C ARG A 136 -8.77 18.98 -55.11
N PRO A 137 -9.92 19.04 -54.40
CA PRO A 137 -10.86 17.94 -54.41
C PRO A 137 -11.19 17.66 -55.88
N ARG A 138 -10.95 16.43 -56.34
CA ARG A 138 -11.33 16.05 -57.69
C ARG A 138 -12.84 16.21 -57.78
N GLN A 139 -13.31 17.28 -58.41
CA GLN A 139 -14.70 17.42 -58.78
C GLN A 139 -14.99 16.32 -59.78
N THR A 140 -15.39 15.16 -59.27
CA THR A 140 -16.13 14.16 -60.02
C THR A 140 -17.54 14.71 -60.17
N ALA A 141 -17.67 15.88 -60.82
CA ALA A 141 -18.95 16.35 -61.28
C ALA A 141 -19.49 15.23 -62.17
N SER A 142 -20.56 14.59 -61.71
CA SER A 142 -21.20 13.52 -62.45
C SER A 142 -21.74 14.15 -63.74
N LEU A 143 -21.03 13.89 -64.84
CA LEU A 143 -21.34 14.48 -66.13
C LEU A 143 -22.64 13.86 -66.65
N CYS A 144 -23.47 14.69 -67.29
CA CYS A 144 -24.73 14.27 -67.93
C CYS A 144 -25.85 13.81 -66.97
N THR A 145 -25.77 14.08 -65.66
CA THR A 145 -26.80 13.67 -64.68
C THR A 145 -28.19 14.19 -64.98
N GLU A 146 -28.32 15.45 -65.39
CA GLU A 146 -29.61 16.03 -65.75
C GLU A 146 -30.24 15.32 -66.95
N LEU A 147 -29.45 15.02 -67.98
CA LEU A 147 -29.89 14.26 -69.15
C LEU A 147 -30.24 12.81 -68.77
N GLN A 148 -29.43 12.19 -67.90
CA GLN A 148 -29.69 10.85 -67.39
C GLN A 148 -31.05 10.78 -66.67
N ALA A 149 -31.34 11.75 -65.79
CA ALA A 149 -32.60 11.83 -65.07
C ALA A 149 -33.80 11.95 -66.03
N LYS A 150 -33.69 12.83 -67.05
CA LYS A 150 -34.73 13.03 -68.06
C LYS A 150 -34.97 11.77 -68.91
N VAL A 151 -33.91 11.08 -69.34
CA VAL A 151 -34.03 9.81 -70.09
C VAL A 151 -34.74 8.74 -69.27
N LEU A 152 -34.33 8.57 -68.01
CA LEU A 152 -34.93 7.60 -67.10
C LEU A 152 -36.40 7.92 -66.82
N GLN A 153 -36.73 9.20 -66.63
CA GLN A 153 -38.11 9.65 -66.46
C GLN A 153 -38.96 9.33 -67.69
N CYS A 154 -38.47 9.65 -68.90
CA CYS A 154 -39.20 9.38 -70.14
C CYS A 154 -39.52 7.89 -70.31
N TYR A 155 -38.57 6.99 -70.02
CA TYR A 155 -38.83 5.55 -70.12
C TYR A 155 -39.81 5.03 -69.06
N ARG A 156 -39.85 5.63 -67.86
CA ARG A 156 -40.86 5.29 -66.85
C ARG A 156 -42.26 5.71 -67.28
N GLU A 157 -42.38 6.87 -67.93
CA GLU A 157 -43.65 7.39 -68.43
C GLU A 157 -44.13 6.67 -69.71
N ASN A 158 -43.22 6.08 -70.49
CA ASN A 158 -43.51 5.47 -71.79
C ASN A 158 -43.02 4.00 -71.91
N PRO A 159 -43.50 3.06 -71.06
CA PRO A 159 -42.98 1.70 -71.01
C PRO A 159 -43.22 0.88 -72.30
N GLN A 160 -44.31 1.14 -73.02
CA GLN A 160 -44.66 0.45 -74.27
C GLN A 160 -44.31 1.26 -75.52
N GLN A 161 -43.83 2.49 -75.37
CA GLN A 161 -43.57 3.43 -76.46
C GLN A 161 -42.18 4.08 -76.32
N THR A 162 -41.19 3.25 -76.01
CA THR A 162 -39.81 3.68 -75.70
C THR A 162 -39.14 4.47 -76.83
N LEU A 163 -39.57 4.30 -78.08
CA LEU A 163 -39.07 5.04 -79.24
C LEU A 163 -39.32 6.55 -79.15
N HIS A 164 -40.35 7.01 -78.41
CA HIS A 164 -40.57 8.45 -78.18
C HIS A 164 -39.45 9.10 -77.35
N CYS A 165 -38.73 8.31 -76.54
CA CYS A 165 -37.58 8.78 -75.76
C CYS A 165 -36.25 8.77 -76.55
N SER A 166 -36.27 8.36 -77.82
CA SER A 166 -35.06 8.16 -78.62
C SER A 166 -34.25 9.44 -78.84
N SER A 167 -34.90 10.59 -79.00
CA SER A 167 -34.23 11.89 -79.13
C SER A 167 -33.46 12.25 -77.86
N LEU A 168 -34.07 12.04 -76.70
CA LEU A 168 -33.51 12.30 -75.38
C LEU A 168 -32.36 11.33 -75.06
N ALA A 169 -32.51 10.05 -75.41
CA ALA A 169 -31.45 9.06 -75.29
C ALA A 169 -30.24 9.39 -76.17
N LYS A 170 -30.45 9.89 -77.40
CA LYS A 170 -29.37 10.37 -78.27
C LYS A 170 -28.60 11.55 -77.66
N GLN A 171 -29.32 12.52 -77.07
CA GLN A 171 -28.69 13.65 -76.38
C GLN A 171 -27.85 13.21 -75.18
N TYR A 172 -28.38 12.29 -74.36
CA TYR A 172 -27.61 11.70 -73.26
C TYR A 172 -26.35 10.99 -73.75
N MET A 173 -26.47 10.15 -74.79
CA MET A 173 -25.31 9.44 -75.35
C MET A 173 -24.27 10.39 -75.94
N ALA A 174 -24.69 11.46 -76.61
CA ALA A 174 -23.77 12.49 -77.12
C ALA A 174 -23.00 13.17 -75.97
N CYS A 175 -23.70 13.52 -74.88
CA CYS A 175 -23.07 14.07 -73.68
C CYS A 175 -22.05 13.08 -73.08
N VAL A 176 -22.39 11.80 -72.96
CA VAL A 176 -21.48 10.76 -72.43
C VAL A 176 -20.24 10.61 -73.31
N GLN A 177 -20.39 10.63 -74.64
CA GLN A 177 -19.25 10.53 -75.55
C GLN A 177 -18.33 11.76 -75.47
N GLN A 178 -18.91 12.96 -75.39
CA GLN A 178 -18.15 14.18 -75.21
C GLN A 178 -17.41 14.20 -73.87
N ALA A 179 -18.08 13.76 -72.80
CA ALA A 179 -17.47 13.59 -71.48
C ALA A 179 -16.30 12.61 -71.50
N LYS A 180 -16.44 11.47 -72.18
CA LYS A 180 -15.36 10.48 -72.37
C LYS A 180 -14.17 11.05 -73.14
N ALA A 181 -14.43 11.81 -74.20
CA ALA A 181 -13.38 12.46 -74.99
C ALA A 181 -12.62 13.52 -74.18
N LEU A 182 -13.33 14.34 -73.39
CA LEU A 182 -12.74 15.35 -72.52
C LEU A 182 -11.91 14.73 -71.38
N THR A 183 -12.39 13.65 -70.77
CA THR A 183 -11.64 12.94 -69.72
C THR A 183 -10.41 12.22 -70.26
N ALA A 184 -10.44 11.71 -71.50
CA ALA A 184 -9.27 11.13 -72.16
C ALA A 184 -8.17 12.14 -72.53
N LEU A 185 -8.50 13.43 -72.64
CA LEU A 185 -7.55 14.52 -72.92
C LEU A 185 -6.96 15.17 -71.66
N LEU A 186 -7.55 14.90 -70.49
CA LEU A 186 -7.16 15.47 -69.19
C LEU A 186 -6.39 14.50 -68.29
N MET A 187 -6.12 13.27 -68.77
CA MET A 187 -5.19 12.31 -68.15
C MET A 187 -3.96 12.16 -69.04
#